data_AF-A0A8H4KY34-F1
#
_entry.id   AF-A0A8H4KY34-F1
#
_cell.length_a   1.000
_cell.length_b   1.000
_cell.length_c   1.000
_cell.angle_alpha   90.00
_cell.angle_beta   90.00
_cell.angle_gamma   90.00
#
_symmetry.space_group_name_H-M   'P 1'
#
loop_
_entity.id
_entity.type
_entity.pdbx_description
1 polymer ?
#
loop_
_entity_poly.entity_id
_entity_poly.type
_entity_poly.pdbx_seq_one_letter_code
_entity_poly.pdbx_strand_id
1 'polypeptide(L)'
;MQIVLMCTTNDKAWQDWSGTVVSGFEVAGIVLGSLPLLISAIENYESNLDRATAFFKWKDELATALRKLWYQRSLFEMTLRNILKDIASGPEIEEMIADPRHELWKSPDLTQSLEHRLKSAYRPYIFTVGEMRSCMKRLAGHLNVERHTVSATIAER
;
A
#
# COMPACT_ATOMS: atom_id res chain seq x y z
N MET A 1 -9.89 6.04 -2.73
CA MET A 1 -10.19 7.26 -3.51
C MET A 1 -9.76 8.58 -2.82
N GLN A 2 -9.21 8.57 -1.59
CA GLN A 2 -8.76 9.83 -0.92
C GLN A 2 -7.23 10.01 -0.83
N ILE A 3 -6.41 8.98 -1.07
CA ILE A 3 -4.94 9.13 -1.09
C ILE A 3 -4.47 9.93 -2.31
N VAL A 4 -5.10 9.75 -3.48
CA VAL A 4 -4.75 10.48 -4.70
C VAL A 4 -4.88 12.00 -4.47
N LEU A 5 -5.93 12.44 -3.78
CA LEU A 5 -6.19 13.85 -3.48
C LEU A 5 -5.21 14.47 -2.47
N MET A 6 -4.53 13.68 -1.64
CA MET A 6 -3.50 14.21 -0.71
C MET A 6 -2.12 14.39 -1.36
N CYS A 7 -1.87 13.79 -2.53
CA CYS A 7 -0.56 13.80 -3.19
C CYS A 7 -0.47 14.74 -4.41
N THR A 8 -1.58 15.27 -4.93
CA THR A 8 -1.60 16.08 -6.16
C THR A 8 -1.45 17.58 -5.88
N THR A 9 -0.20 18.05 -5.77
CA THR A 9 0.17 19.46 -5.97
C THR A 9 1.43 19.56 -6.84
N ASN A 10 1.47 18.91 -8.01
CA ASN A 10 2.32 19.36 -9.11
C ASN A 10 1.97 18.66 -10.44
N ASP A 11 1.50 19.44 -11.42
CA ASP A 11 0.84 18.99 -12.64
C ASP A 11 1.80 18.59 -13.79
N LYS A 12 3.02 18.14 -13.47
CA LYS A 12 4.05 17.77 -14.47
C LYS A 12 4.43 16.28 -14.48
N ALA A 13 3.78 15.46 -13.66
CA ALA A 13 4.15 14.06 -13.45
C ALA A 13 3.62 13.07 -14.51
N TRP A 14 2.84 13.53 -15.49
CA TRP A 14 2.13 12.66 -16.44
C TRP A 14 3.03 12.04 -17.53
N GLN A 15 4.30 12.41 -17.66
CA GLN A 15 5.18 11.93 -18.76
C GLN A 15 6.37 11.03 -18.38
N ASP A 16 6.67 10.80 -17.09
CA ASP A 16 7.89 10.08 -16.65
C ASP A 16 7.65 8.63 -16.15
N TRP A 17 6.44 8.09 -16.35
CA TRP A 17 5.98 6.86 -15.70
C TRP A 17 6.50 5.52 -16.30
N SER A 18 7.50 5.55 -17.19
CA SER A 18 8.10 4.33 -17.77
C SER A 18 9.25 3.72 -16.94
N GLY A 19 9.62 4.32 -15.80
CA GLY A 19 10.85 3.98 -15.07
C GLY A 19 10.82 2.75 -14.15
N THR A 20 9.68 2.09 -13.90
CA THR A 20 9.68 0.76 -13.25
C THR A 20 8.52 -0.07 -13.76
N VAL A 21 8.81 -0.98 -14.68
CA VAL A 21 7.87 -1.98 -15.19
C VAL A 21 7.52 -2.96 -14.06
N VAL A 22 6.53 -2.59 -13.26
CA VAL A 22 5.77 -3.58 -12.49
C VAL A 22 4.77 -4.15 -13.49
N SER A 23 4.96 -5.40 -13.91
CA SER A 23 4.15 -6.02 -14.94
C SER A 23 2.76 -6.40 -14.39
N GLY A 24 1.69 -6.02 -15.08
CA GLY A 24 0.33 -6.46 -14.76
C GLY A 24 -0.22 -5.92 -13.42
N PHE A 25 -1.00 -6.76 -12.72
CA PHE A 25 -1.68 -6.42 -11.47
C PHE A 25 -0.79 -6.52 -10.21
N GLU A 26 0.51 -6.81 -10.36
CA GLU A 26 1.46 -7.04 -9.26
C GLU A 26 1.57 -5.86 -8.29
N VAL A 27 1.33 -4.64 -8.77
CA VAL A 27 1.34 -3.42 -7.95
C VAL A 27 0.35 -3.50 -6.79
N ALA A 28 -0.75 -4.26 -6.92
CA ALA A 28 -1.71 -4.45 -5.84
C ALA A 28 -1.13 -5.20 -4.65
N GLY A 29 -0.36 -6.27 -4.90
CA GLY A 29 0.37 -7.00 -3.86
C GLY A 29 1.38 -6.09 -3.15
N ILE A 30 2.10 -5.24 -3.88
CA ILE A 30 3.03 -4.28 -3.27
C ILE A 30 2.29 -3.32 -2.33
N VAL A 31 1.17 -2.76 -2.77
CA VAL A 31 0.34 -1.85 -1.96
C VAL A 31 -0.19 -2.57 -0.71
N LEU A 32 -0.75 -3.78 -0.87
CA LEU A 32 -1.22 -4.62 0.23
C LEU A 32 -0.14 -4.86 1.29
N GLY A 33 1.09 -5.21 0.88
CA GLY A 33 2.19 -5.47 1.80
C GLY A 33 2.74 -4.22 2.48
N SER A 34 2.67 -3.06 1.81
CA SER A 34 3.22 -1.80 2.34
C SER A 34 2.32 -1.10 3.36
N LEU A 35 0.99 -1.25 3.25
CA LEU A 35 0.02 -0.64 4.16
C LEU A 35 0.21 -1.05 5.64
N PRO A 36 0.28 -2.35 5.99
CA PRO A 36 0.52 -2.79 7.36
C PRO A 36 1.84 -2.25 7.91
N LEU A 37 2.90 -2.25 7.09
CA LEU A 37 4.22 -1.76 7.52
C LEU A 37 4.20 -0.27 7.85
N LEU A 38 3.51 0.53 7.05
CA LEU A 38 3.34 1.97 7.32
C LEU A 38 2.50 2.23 8.56
N ILE A 39 1.40 1.48 8.73
CA ILE A 39 0.55 1.53 9.92
C ILE A 39 1.40 1.22 11.16
N SER A 40 2.12 0.10 11.17
CA SER A 40 2.98 -0.29 12.29
C SER A 40 4.12 0.69 12.55
N ALA A 41 4.71 1.28 11.50
CA ALA A 41 5.74 2.30 11.66
C ALA A 41 5.20 3.55 12.37
N ILE A 42 4.00 4.01 12.01
CA ILE A 42 3.36 5.18 12.62
C ILE A 42 2.90 4.88 14.05
N GLU A 43 2.34 3.68 14.30
CA GLU A 43 1.95 3.24 15.65
C GLU A 43 3.16 3.13 16.59
N ASN A 44 4.26 2.55 16.12
CA ASN A 44 5.51 2.47 16.89
C ASN A 44 6.16 3.83 17.08
N TYR A 45 5.95 4.76 16.14
CA TYR A 45 6.37 6.14 16.33
C TYR A 45 5.55 6.78 17.46
N GLU A 46 4.23 6.62 17.49
CA GLU A 46 3.37 7.17 18.56
C GLU A 46 3.72 6.62 19.96
N SER A 47 4.01 5.32 20.09
CA SER A 47 4.20 4.66 21.40
C SER A 47 5.54 4.96 22.10
N ASN A 48 6.60 5.30 21.35
CA ASN A 48 7.95 5.50 21.90
C ASN A 48 8.27 6.97 22.29
N LEU A 49 7.33 7.90 22.10
CA LEU A 49 7.57 9.35 22.15
C LEU A 49 7.21 10.06 23.45
N ASP A 50 7.04 9.32 24.55
CA ASP A 50 6.58 9.81 25.86
C ASP A 50 7.45 10.92 26.52
N ARG A 51 8.52 11.39 25.87
CA ARG A 51 9.46 12.40 26.41
C ARG A 51 9.60 13.72 25.64
N ALA A 52 8.95 13.90 24.49
CA ALA A 52 9.10 15.13 23.69
C ALA A 52 7.87 16.05 23.79
N THR A 53 7.94 17.11 24.60
CA THR A 53 6.87 18.13 24.78
C THR A 53 6.43 18.81 23.47
N ALA A 54 7.27 18.80 22.44
CA ALA A 54 6.93 19.30 21.11
C ALA A 54 5.92 18.42 20.33
N PHE A 55 5.72 17.16 20.74
CA PHE A 55 4.90 16.18 20.00
C PHE A 55 3.42 16.13 20.38
N PHE A 56 3.03 16.63 21.56
CA PHE A 56 1.60 16.78 21.90
C PHE A 56 0.82 17.58 20.85
N LYS A 57 1.49 18.52 20.17
CA LYS A 57 0.92 19.32 19.09
C LYS A 57 0.57 18.50 17.82
N TRP A 58 1.26 17.40 17.57
CA TRP A 58 1.15 16.61 16.34
C TRP A 58 0.44 15.26 16.54
N LYS A 59 0.12 14.90 17.80
CA LYS A 59 -0.54 13.64 18.15
C LYS A 59 -1.88 13.47 17.43
N ASP A 60 -2.70 14.51 17.38
CA ASP A 60 -3.99 14.46 16.69
C ASP A 60 -3.85 14.29 15.18
N GLU A 61 -2.80 14.85 14.58
CA GLU A 61 -2.50 14.70 13.16
C GLU A 61 -2.04 13.27 12.84
N LEU A 62 -1.17 12.70 13.68
CA LEU A 62 -0.71 11.30 13.55
C LEU A 62 -1.86 10.31 13.72
N ALA A 63 -2.69 10.48 14.75
CA ALA A 63 -3.89 9.67 14.96
C ALA A 63 -4.88 9.79 13.79
N THR A 64 -4.99 10.98 13.19
CA THR A 64 -5.79 11.19 11.99
C THR A 64 -5.20 10.50 10.76
N ALA A 65 -3.89 10.56 10.57
CA ALA A 65 -3.19 9.87 9.49
C ALA A 65 -3.35 8.34 9.63
N LEU A 66 -3.18 7.81 10.84
CA LEU A 66 -3.34 6.39 11.14
C LEU A 66 -4.76 5.91 10.82
N ARG A 67 -5.79 6.63 11.28
CA ARG A 67 -7.21 6.34 10.95
C ARG A 67 -7.45 6.33 9.44
N LYS A 68 -6.87 7.30 8.71
CA LYS A 68 -6.98 7.35 7.25
C LYS A 68 -6.31 6.14 6.60
N LEU A 69 -5.13 5.72 7.06
CA LEU A 69 -4.44 4.55 6.53
C LEU A 69 -5.21 3.25 6.77
N TRP A 70 -5.76 3.05 7.97
CA TRP A 70 -6.64 1.93 8.28
C TRP A 70 -7.85 1.89 7.34
N TYR A 71 -8.53 3.03 7.18
CA TYR A 71 -9.67 3.13 6.25
C TYR A 71 -9.27 2.80 4.80
N GLN A 72 -8.13 3.32 4.33
CA GLN A 72 -7.67 3.06 2.97
C GLN A 72 -7.27 1.61 2.76
N ARG A 73 -6.69 0.94 3.76
CA ARG A 73 -6.45 -0.50 3.72
C ARG A 73 -7.74 -1.28 3.57
N SER A 74 -8.72 -1.06 4.45
CA SER A 74 -10.00 -1.76 4.38
C SER A 74 -10.71 -1.52 3.04
N LEU A 75 -10.71 -0.28 2.56
CA LEU A 75 -11.30 0.07 1.27
C LEU A 75 -10.58 -0.63 0.11
N PHE A 76 -9.26 -0.71 0.16
CA PHE A 76 -8.47 -1.37 -0.89
C PHE A 76 -8.75 -2.87 -0.93
N GLU A 77 -8.73 -3.55 0.22
CA GLU A 77 -9.05 -4.98 0.30
C GLU A 77 -10.49 -5.27 -0.14
N MET A 78 -11.48 -4.44 0.25
CA MET A 78 -12.86 -4.57 -0.25
C MET A 78 -12.95 -4.41 -1.77
N THR A 79 -12.20 -3.46 -2.32
CA THR A 79 -12.17 -3.21 -3.76
C THR A 79 -11.56 -4.41 -4.49
N LEU A 80 -10.47 -4.98 -3.96
CA LEU A 80 -9.85 -6.20 -4.50
C LEU A 80 -10.84 -7.37 -4.52
N ARG A 81 -11.51 -7.66 -3.39
CA ARG A 81 -12.56 -8.68 -3.34
C ARG A 81 -13.63 -8.45 -4.41
N ASN A 82 -14.12 -7.22 -4.53
CA ASN A 82 -15.15 -6.91 -5.50
C ASN A 82 -14.67 -7.06 -6.95
N ILE A 83 -13.41 -6.74 -7.26
CA ILE A 83 -12.93 -6.85 -8.64
C ILE A 83 -12.49 -8.26 -9.03
N LEU A 84 -12.10 -9.07 -8.05
CA LEU A 84 -11.64 -10.44 -8.25
C LEU A 84 -12.75 -11.47 -8.16
N LYS A 85 -13.91 -11.17 -7.55
CA LYS A 85 -15.00 -12.13 -7.31
C LYS A 85 -15.52 -12.90 -8.54
N ASP A 86 -15.38 -12.32 -9.74
CA ASP A 86 -15.81 -12.93 -11.00
C ASP A 86 -14.66 -13.59 -11.78
N ILE A 87 -13.45 -13.60 -11.18
CA ILE A 87 -12.20 -14.05 -11.81
C ILE A 87 -11.58 -15.20 -11.01
N ALA A 88 -11.65 -15.13 -9.68
CA ALA A 88 -11.06 -16.07 -8.75
C ALA A 88 -12.11 -16.56 -7.75
N SER A 89 -11.87 -17.71 -7.13
CA SER A 89 -12.77 -18.24 -6.11
C SER A 89 -12.68 -17.43 -4.81
N GLY A 90 -13.74 -17.45 -3.98
CA GLY A 90 -13.73 -16.75 -2.68
C GLY A 90 -12.50 -17.07 -1.82
N PRO A 91 -12.17 -18.36 -1.59
CA PRO A 91 -10.97 -18.74 -0.83
C PRO A 91 -9.66 -18.24 -1.46
N GLU A 92 -9.50 -18.37 -2.77
CA GLU A 92 -8.31 -17.92 -3.51
C GLU A 92 -8.11 -16.40 -3.40
N ILE A 93 -9.21 -15.63 -3.43
CA ILE A 93 -9.15 -14.17 -3.22
C ILE A 93 -8.63 -13.84 -1.81
N GLU A 94 -9.09 -14.56 -0.79
CA GLU A 94 -8.61 -14.35 0.57
C GLU A 94 -7.14 -14.74 0.73
N GLU A 95 -6.70 -15.83 0.09
CA GLU A 95 -5.29 -16.24 0.05
C GLU A 95 -4.42 -15.16 -0.61
N MET A 96 -4.85 -14.62 -1.75
CA MET A 96 -4.16 -13.53 -2.43
C MET A 96 -4.07 -12.26 -1.56
N ILE A 97 -5.15 -11.88 -0.87
CA ILE A 97 -5.15 -10.69 0.01
C ILE A 97 -4.28 -10.92 1.24
N ALA A 98 -4.28 -12.13 1.80
CA ALA A 98 -3.48 -12.50 2.96
C ALA A 98 -1.98 -12.62 2.63
N ASP A 99 -1.64 -13.05 1.41
CA ASP A 99 -0.26 -13.09 0.90
C ASP A 99 -0.03 -12.05 -0.22
N PRO A 100 0.53 -10.88 0.12
CA PRO A 100 0.87 -9.85 -0.86
C PRO A 100 1.91 -10.29 -1.91
N ARG A 101 2.58 -11.44 -1.71
CA ARG A 101 3.57 -12.04 -2.62
C ARG A 101 3.01 -13.22 -3.41
N HIS A 102 1.71 -13.51 -3.28
CA HIS A 102 1.03 -14.59 -3.98
C HIS A 102 1.33 -14.54 -5.49
N GLU A 103 1.60 -15.70 -6.09
CA GLU A 103 2.06 -15.79 -7.48
C GLU A 103 1.02 -15.25 -8.49
N LEU A 104 -0.26 -15.41 -8.18
CA LEU A 104 -1.36 -14.91 -9.01
C LEU A 104 -1.31 -13.40 -9.24
N TRP A 105 -0.70 -12.62 -8.33
CA TRP A 105 -0.51 -11.18 -8.55
C TRP A 105 0.32 -10.87 -9.81
N LYS A 106 1.16 -11.82 -10.25
CA LYS A 106 2.02 -11.72 -11.43
C LYS A 106 1.45 -12.48 -12.63
N SER A 107 0.30 -13.15 -12.46
CA SER A 107 -0.29 -13.99 -13.50
C SER A 107 -0.74 -13.13 -14.70
N PRO A 108 -0.27 -13.47 -15.93
CA PRO A 108 -0.79 -12.87 -17.15
C PRO A 108 -2.29 -13.12 -17.34
N ASP A 109 -2.78 -14.31 -16.95
CA ASP A 109 -4.18 -14.70 -17.09
C ASP A 109 -5.09 -13.87 -16.17
N LEU A 110 -4.62 -13.60 -14.94
CA LEU A 110 -5.31 -12.70 -14.02
C LEU A 110 -5.39 -11.28 -14.61
N THR A 111 -4.26 -10.81 -15.15
CA THR A 111 -4.14 -9.49 -15.76
C THR A 111 -5.11 -9.34 -16.93
N GLN A 112 -5.14 -10.30 -17.84
CA GLN A 112 -6.04 -10.31 -18.99
C GLN A 112 -7.52 -10.38 -18.56
N SER A 113 -7.84 -11.20 -17.56
CA SER A 113 -9.19 -11.30 -17.02
C SER A 113 -9.67 -9.98 -16.40
N LEU A 114 -8.78 -9.28 -15.69
CA LEU A 114 -9.06 -7.96 -15.12
C LEU A 114 -9.21 -6.88 -16.20
N GLU A 115 -8.38 -6.91 -17.24
CA GLU A 115 -8.52 -6.02 -18.41
C GLU A 115 -9.89 -6.19 -19.08
N HIS A 116 -10.30 -7.45 -19.33
CA HIS A 116 -11.59 -7.76 -19.91
C HIS A 116 -12.76 -7.32 -19.01
N ARG A 117 -12.63 -7.53 -17.70
CA ARG A 117 -13.67 -7.22 -16.72
C ARG A 117 -13.85 -5.72 -16.51
N LEU A 118 -12.76 -4.99 -16.28
CA LEU A 118 -12.78 -3.57 -15.98
C LEU A 118 -12.88 -2.70 -17.24
N LYS A 119 -12.52 -3.23 -18.41
CA LYS A 119 -12.60 -2.54 -19.70
C LYS A 119 -11.89 -1.17 -19.62
N SER A 120 -12.60 -0.09 -19.95
CA SER A 120 -12.08 1.28 -19.89
C SER A 120 -11.63 1.71 -18.50
N ALA A 121 -12.11 1.06 -17.43
CA ALA A 121 -11.71 1.36 -16.06
C ALA A 121 -10.40 0.68 -15.64
N TYR A 122 -9.86 -0.27 -16.43
CA TYR A 122 -8.65 -0.99 -16.07
C TYR A 122 -7.43 -0.05 -15.92
N ARG A 123 -7.14 0.75 -16.95
CA ARG A 123 -5.99 1.67 -16.93
C ARG A 123 -6.07 2.71 -15.82
N PRO A 124 -7.19 3.43 -15.63
CA PRO A 124 -7.35 4.36 -14.50
C PRO A 124 -7.19 3.68 -13.13
N TYR A 125 -7.67 2.44 -13.00
CA TYR A 125 -7.53 1.67 -11.77
C TYR A 125 -6.05 1.37 -11.47
N ILE A 126 -5.32 0.77 -12.43
CA ILE A 126 -3.90 0.45 -12.26
C ILE A 126 -3.09 1.72 -11.95
N PHE A 127 -3.38 2.82 -12.65
CA PHE A 127 -2.76 4.11 -12.37
C PHE A 127 -3.00 4.56 -10.93
N THR A 128 -4.24 4.45 -10.44
CA THR A 128 -4.60 4.80 -9.06
C THR A 128 -3.85 3.95 -8.04
N VAL A 129 -3.73 2.64 -8.25
CA VAL A 129 -2.97 1.75 -7.36
C VAL A 129 -1.47 2.07 -7.42
N GLY A 130 -0.97 2.45 -8.61
CA GLY A 130 0.36 2.97 -8.80
C GLY A 130 0.63 4.24 -7.97
N GLU A 131 -0.28 5.21 -8.01
CA GLU A 131 -0.18 6.42 -7.20
C GLU A 131 -0.23 6.11 -5.69
N MET A 132 -1.05 5.15 -5.26
CA MET A 132 -1.04 4.66 -3.88
C MET A 132 0.34 4.15 -3.48
N ARG A 133 0.98 3.31 -4.31
CA ARG A 133 2.35 2.84 -4.07
C ARG A 133 3.35 4.00 -3.97
N SER A 134 3.28 4.97 -4.87
CA SER A 134 4.16 6.15 -4.87
C SER A 134 4.01 6.98 -3.60
N CYS A 135 2.76 7.25 -3.18
CA CYS A 135 2.49 7.95 -1.91
C CYS A 135 3.01 7.15 -0.71
N MET A 136 2.82 5.82 -0.68
CA MET A 136 3.34 4.96 0.39
C MET A 136 4.86 4.97 0.46
N LYS A 137 5.54 4.91 -0.68
CA LYS A 137 7.01 5.02 -0.76
C LYS A 137 7.50 6.35 -0.21
N ARG A 138 6.83 7.46 -0.54
CA ARG A 138 7.16 8.79 -0.02
C ARG A 138 6.98 8.84 1.50
N LEU A 139 5.84 8.36 2.01
CA LEU A 139 5.57 8.30 3.45
C LEU A 139 6.62 7.49 4.20
N ALA A 140 6.99 6.31 3.67
CA ALA A 140 8.05 5.49 4.27
C ALA A 140 9.40 6.22 4.31
N GLY A 141 9.73 6.98 3.26
CA GLY A 141 10.95 7.79 3.21
C GLY A 141 10.95 8.92 4.25
N HIS A 142 9.81 9.56 4.52
CA HIS A 142 9.69 10.59 5.55
C HIS A 142 9.74 10.02 6.97
N LEU A 143 9.29 8.78 7.17
CA LEU A 143 9.23 8.14 8.48
C LEU A 143 10.59 7.55 8.92
N ASN A 144 11.64 7.60 8.09
CA ASN A 144 12.93 6.93 8.28
C ASN A 144 12.75 5.56 8.93
N VAL A 145 12.00 4.66 8.27
CA VAL A 145 11.83 3.28 8.73
C VAL A 145 13.17 2.56 8.59
N GLU A 146 14.11 2.87 9.48
CA GLU A 146 15.28 2.07 9.75
C GLU A 146 14.78 0.75 10.33
N ARG A 147 15.07 -0.31 9.58
CA ARG A 147 14.92 -1.68 10.02
C ARG A 147 15.76 -1.86 11.28
N HIS A 148 15.15 -1.88 12.45
CA HIS A 148 15.62 -2.76 13.52
C HIS A 148 15.17 -4.20 13.19
N THR A 149 15.73 -4.76 12.11
CA THR A 149 15.76 -6.22 11.94
C THR A 149 16.83 -6.75 12.87
N VAL A 150 16.37 -7.27 14.02
CA VAL A 150 16.94 -8.40 14.76
C VAL A 150 18.49 -8.48 14.75
N SER A 151 19.12 -7.97 15.81
CA SER A 151 20.47 -8.37 16.23
C SER A 151 20.49 -9.03 17.61
N ALA A 152 19.38 -9.67 18.01
CA ALA A 152 19.41 -10.80 18.92
C ALA A 152 19.28 -12.04 18.02
N THR A 153 20.33 -12.76 17.66
CA THR A 153 21.21 -13.53 18.55
C THR A 153 22.44 -13.93 17.72
N ILE A 154 23.65 -13.52 18.13
CA ILE A 154 24.96 -14.20 18.03
C ILE A 154 25.93 -13.24 18.73
N ALA A 155 25.87 -13.20 20.06
CA ALA A 155 26.90 -12.61 20.93
C ALA A 155 26.63 -13.02 22.38
N GLU A 156 26.81 -14.30 22.65
CA GLU A 156 27.05 -14.97 23.96
C GLU A 156 26.96 -16.46 23.62
N ARG A 157 28.07 -17.10 23.22
CA ARG A 157 29.08 -17.72 24.10
C ARG A 157 28.49 -18.47 25.28
#